data_AF-A0A932NLV6-F1
#
_entry.id   AF-A0A932NLV6-F1
#
_cell.length_a   1.000
_cell.length_b   1.000
_cell.length_c   1.000
_cell.angle_alpha   90.00
_cell.angle_beta   90.00
_cell.angle_gamma   90.00
#
_symmetry.space_group_name_H-M   'P 1'
#
loop_
_entity.id
_entity.type
_entity.pdbx_description
1 polymer ?
#
loop_
_entity_poly.entity_id
_entity_poly.type
_entity_poly.pdbx_seq_one_letter_code
_entity_poly.pdbx_strand_id
1 'polypeptide(L)'
;MKSTQKIISLILVFALLFTASPTNAQTDLSPLDILVLDIIDVLDLIGEDNETAIVILKSAKKEVRKVEEFDNKAKKTTSKRIKKGIKLLKQDKNDEARALLQTGIDELVDAGLADPSLFN
;
A
#
# COMPACT_ATOMS: atom_id res chain seq x y z
N MET A 1 -38.86 -24.47 -48.75
CA MET A 1 -37.52 -24.59 -48.12
C MET A 1 -37.73 -24.27 -46.63
N LYS A 2 -37.93 -25.29 -45.77
CA LYS A 2 -36.90 -26.00 -44.98
C LYS A 2 -35.90 -25.04 -44.32
N SER A 3 -35.57 -25.10 -43.04
CA SER A 3 -36.09 -25.76 -41.83
C SER A 3 -35.09 -25.25 -40.79
N THR A 4 -35.57 -24.56 -39.75
CA THR A 4 -34.72 -23.99 -38.70
C THR A 4 -34.10 -25.15 -37.91
N GLN A 5 -32.81 -25.41 -38.16
CA GLN A 5 -32.08 -26.45 -37.45
C GLN A 5 -31.77 -25.99 -36.03
N LYS A 6 -32.28 -26.78 -35.08
CA LYS A 6 -31.82 -26.88 -33.71
C LYS A 6 -30.40 -27.46 -33.72
N ILE A 7 -29.44 -26.83 -33.04
CA ILE A 7 -28.19 -27.48 -32.68
C ILE A 7 -28.12 -27.59 -31.17
N ILE A 8 -27.80 -28.82 -30.79
CA ILE A 8 -27.82 -29.42 -29.46
C ILE A 8 -26.56 -29.03 -28.70
N SER A 9 -26.77 -28.81 -27.41
CA SER A 9 -25.82 -28.90 -26.30
C SER A 9 -24.51 -29.64 -26.59
N LEU A 10 -23.38 -28.99 -26.31
CA LEU A 10 -22.16 -29.70 -25.92
C LEU A 10 -21.58 -29.01 -24.67
N ILE A 11 -21.96 -29.58 -23.54
CA ILE A 11 -21.33 -29.35 -22.24
C ILE A 11 -19.90 -29.86 -22.35
N LEU A 12 -18.92 -28.94 -22.36
CA LEU A 12 -17.54 -29.32 -22.12
C LEU A 12 -17.32 -29.37 -20.61
N VAL A 13 -17.32 -30.59 -20.09
CA VAL A 13 -16.84 -30.92 -18.75
C VAL A 13 -15.36 -30.60 -18.68
N PHE A 14 -15.00 -29.51 -18.00
CA PHE A 14 -13.63 -29.26 -17.55
C PHE A 14 -13.61 -29.39 -16.03
N ALA A 15 -13.76 -30.64 -15.55
CA ALA A 15 -13.43 -30.99 -14.20
C ALA A 15 -12.00 -31.53 -14.21
N LEU A 16 -11.06 -30.78 -13.64
CA LEU A 16 -10.14 -31.25 -12.60
C LEU A 16 -8.97 -30.28 -12.41
N LEU A 17 -8.79 -29.91 -11.13
CA LEU A 17 -7.51 -29.59 -10.50
C LEU A 17 -6.90 -28.23 -10.82
N PHE A 18 -7.37 -27.20 -10.12
CA PHE A 18 -6.47 -26.46 -9.24
C PHE A 18 -7.16 -26.22 -7.90
N THR A 19 -6.94 -27.15 -6.98
CA THR A 19 -7.03 -26.92 -5.54
C THR A 19 -5.97 -25.89 -5.16
N ALA A 20 -6.42 -24.66 -4.94
CA ALA A 20 -5.99 -23.83 -3.83
C ALA A 20 -7.01 -22.69 -3.78
N SER A 21 -7.99 -22.80 -2.88
CA SER A 21 -8.51 -21.55 -2.31
C SER A 21 -7.27 -20.76 -1.89
N PRO A 22 -7.08 -19.50 -2.31
CA PRO A 22 -6.16 -18.68 -1.59
C PRO A 22 -6.79 -18.62 -0.20
N THR A 23 -6.25 -19.41 0.73
CA THR A 23 -6.27 -19.02 2.12
C THR A 23 -5.71 -17.62 2.05
N ASN A 24 -6.59 -16.62 2.05
CA ASN A 24 -6.20 -15.26 2.35
C ASN A 24 -5.45 -15.44 3.66
N ALA A 25 -4.13 -15.44 3.59
CA ALA A 25 -3.35 -14.99 4.71
C ALA A 25 -3.83 -13.55 4.88
N GLN A 26 -4.94 -13.36 5.60
CA GLN A 26 -5.16 -12.14 6.32
C GLN A 26 -3.99 -12.12 7.28
N THR A 27 -2.86 -11.59 6.80
CA THR A 27 -1.89 -10.96 7.65
C THR A 27 -2.70 -9.95 8.44
N ASP A 28 -2.94 -10.30 9.71
CA ASP A 28 -3.77 -9.55 10.65
C ASP A 28 -2.98 -8.31 11.12
N LEU A 29 -2.42 -7.58 10.15
CA LEU A 29 -1.65 -6.37 10.36
C LEU A 29 -2.61 -5.24 10.62
N SER A 30 -2.33 -4.49 11.69
CA SER A 30 -3.08 -3.28 11.97
C SER A 30 -2.87 -2.26 10.84
N PRO A 31 -3.81 -1.31 10.64
CA PRO A 31 -3.59 -0.21 9.71
C PRO A 31 -2.31 0.60 10.02
N LEU A 32 -1.85 0.62 11.27
CA LEU A 32 -0.59 1.24 11.67
C LEU A 32 0.61 0.45 11.13
N ASP A 33 0.60 -0.88 11.28
CA ASP A 33 1.68 -1.73 10.77
C ASP A 33 1.79 -1.64 9.25
N ILE A 34 0.64 -1.69 8.55
CA ILE A 34 0.61 -1.52 7.08
C ILE A 34 1.19 -0.16 6.70
N LEU A 35 0.82 0.90 7.41
CA LEU A 35 1.33 2.25 7.15
C LEU A 35 2.84 2.34 7.35
N VAL A 36 3.37 1.72 8.42
CA VAL A 36 4.82 1.72 8.71
C VAL A 36 5.59 0.95 7.64
N LEU A 37 5.15 -0.26 7.31
CA LEU A 37 5.77 -1.09 6.28
C LEU A 37 5.72 -0.42 4.90
N ASP A 38 4.57 0.16 4.51
CA ASP A 38 4.43 0.91 3.27
C ASP A 38 5.44 2.08 3.20
N ILE A 39 5.73 2.77 4.31
CA ILE A 39 6.68 3.88 4.31
C ILE A 39 8.12 3.37 4.24
N ILE A 40 8.45 2.24 4.87
CA ILE A 40 9.77 1.59 4.76
C ILE A 40 10.05 1.22 3.31
N ASP A 41 9.13 0.50 2.67
CA ASP A 41 9.25 0.11 1.26
C ASP A 41 9.44 1.33 0.36
N VAL A 42 8.73 2.42 0.66
CA VAL A 42 8.91 3.68 -0.07
C VAL A 42 10.31 4.25 0.09
N LEU A 43 10.90 4.24 1.29
CA LEU A 43 12.24 4.79 1.50
C LEU A 43 13.30 4.05 0.67
N ASP A 44 13.15 2.73 0.50
CA ASP A 44 14.04 1.93 -0.34
C ASP A 44 13.84 2.22 -1.83
N LEU A 45 12.59 2.41 -2.27
CA LEU A 45 12.27 2.67 -3.67
C LEU A 45 12.61 4.09 -4.15
N ILE A 46 12.75 5.07 -3.26
CA ILE A 46 13.05 6.45 -3.67
C ILE A 46 14.43 6.53 -4.33
N GLY A 47 14.44 6.95 -5.60
CA GLY A 47 15.63 6.99 -6.45
C GLY A 47 15.82 5.76 -7.34
N GLU A 48 15.20 4.62 -6.99
CA GLU A 48 15.21 3.39 -7.78
C GLU A 48 13.96 3.27 -8.65
N ASP A 49 12.78 3.43 -8.04
CA ASP A 49 11.47 3.39 -8.70
C ASP A 49 10.50 4.38 -8.04
N ASN A 50 10.64 5.64 -8.45
CA ASN A 50 9.80 6.74 -7.96
C ASN A 50 8.31 6.54 -8.31
N GLU A 51 7.98 5.82 -9.39
CA GLU A 51 6.58 5.60 -9.77
C GLU A 51 5.90 4.64 -8.80
N THR A 52 6.56 3.52 -8.48
CA THR A 52 6.07 2.55 -7.49
C THR A 52 6.03 3.18 -6.09
N ALA A 53 7.06 3.93 -5.69
CA ALA A 53 7.05 4.67 -4.43
C ALA A 53 5.83 5.62 -4.31
N ILE A 54 5.48 6.33 -5.39
CA ILE A 54 4.30 7.19 -5.42
C ILE A 54 3.00 6.39 -5.29
N VAL A 55 2.90 5.20 -5.88
CA VAL A 55 1.72 4.33 -5.78
C VAL A 55 1.52 3.86 -4.33
N ILE A 56 2.59 3.38 -3.68
CA ILE A 56 2.55 2.95 -2.28
C ILE A 56 2.16 4.12 -1.38
N LEU A 57 2.78 5.30 -1.53
CA LEU A 57 2.39 6.49 -0.76
C LEU A 57 0.93 6.90 -0.93
N LYS A 58 0.33 6.69 -2.11
CA LYS A 58 -1.12 6.95 -2.31
C LYS A 58 -1.97 5.94 -1.55
N SER A 59 -1.52 4.69 -1.43
CA SER A 59 -2.17 3.65 -0.61
C SER A 59 -2.05 3.99 0.87
N ALA A 60 -0.82 4.19 1.37
CA ALA A 60 -0.51 4.60 2.73
C ALA A 60 -1.34 5.80 3.21
N LYS A 61 -1.51 6.81 2.35
CA LYS A 61 -2.34 7.99 2.66
C LYS A 61 -3.81 7.64 2.98
N LYS A 62 -4.36 6.59 2.39
CA LYS A 62 -5.72 6.10 2.70
C LYS A 62 -5.73 5.37 4.03
N GLU A 63 -4.70 4.57 4.30
CA GLU A 63 -4.56 3.83 5.57
C GLU A 63 -4.42 4.73 6.78
N VAL A 64 -3.76 5.90 6.66
CA VAL A 64 -3.70 6.92 7.74
C VAL A 64 -5.08 7.24 8.36
N ARG A 65 -6.17 7.16 7.57
CA ARG A 65 -7.51 7.44 8.10
C ARG A 65 -8.04 6.34 9.01
N LYS A 66 -7.57 5.11 8.80
CA LYS A 66 -8.00 3.89 9.50
C LYS A 66 -7.17 3.57 10.74
N VAL A 67 -5.97 4.15 10.87
CA VAL A 67 -5.14 4.05 12.09
C VAL A 67 -5.92 4.56 13.29
N GLU A 68 -6.15 3.73 14.30
CA GLU A 68 -6.96 4.08 15.48
C GLU A 68 -6.14 4.83 16.52
N GLU A 69 -4.85 4.56 16.57
CA GLU A 69 -3.83 5.15 17.43
C GLU A 69 -3.60 6.63 17.12
N PHE A 70 -3.94 7.07 15.91
CA PHE A 70 -3.78 8.46 15.51
C PHE A 70 -4.98 9.30 15.92
N ASP A 71 -4.72 10.36 16.69
CA ASP A 71 -5.68 11.43 16.85
C ASP A 71 -5.92 12.19 15.52
N ASN A 72 -6.93 13.06 15.50
CA ASN A 72 -7.27 13.84 14.31
C ASN A 72 -6.12 14.73 13.82
N LYS A 73 -5.25 15.18 14.72
CA LYS A 73 -4.11 16.04 14.40
C LYS A 73 -3.01 15.23 13.71
N ALA A 74 -2.65 14.07 14.25
CA ALA A 74 -1.73 13.10 13.69
C ALA A 74 -2.19 12.66 12.30
N LYS A 75 -3.45 12.23 12.14
CA LYS A 75 -4.01 11.87 10.82
C LYS A 75 -3.83 12.98 9.80
N LYS A 76 -4.11 14.23 10.18
CA LYS A 76 -3.98 15.39 9.30
C LYS A 76 -2.53 15.70 8.96
N THR A 77 -1.62 15.65 9.94
CA THR A 77 -0.20 15.92 9.76
C THR A 77 0.46 14.85 8.90
N THR A 78 0.27 13.57 9.21
CA THR A 78 0.81 12.44 8.43
C THR A 78 0.28 12.44 7.01
N SER A 79 -1.03 12.66 6.80
CA SER A 79 -1.59 12.74 5.45
C SER A 79 -1.04 13.92 4.63
N LYS A 80 -0.76 15.07 5.28
CA LYS A 80 -0.10 16.21 4.63
C LYS A 80 1.35 15.90 4.27
N ARG A 81 2.09 15.25 5.17
CA ARG A 81 3.48 14.84 4.95
C ARG A 81 3.58 13.88 3.76
N ILE A 82 2.78 12.82 3.74
CA ILE A 82 2.69 11.88 2.60
C ILE A 82 2.34 12.62 1.30
N LYS A 83 1.35 13.52 1.33
CA LYS A 83 0.97 14.32 0.15
C LYS A 83 2.13 15.18 -0.36
N LYS A 84 2.92 15.77 0.54
CA LYS A 84 4.10 16.57 0.18
C LYS A 84 5.24 15.67 -0.34
N GLY A 85 5.47 14.49 0.26
CA GLY A 85 6.40 13.48 -0.24
C GLY A 85 6.08 13.08 -1.69
N ILE A 86 4.83 12.72 -1.99
CA ILE A 86 4.38 12.43 -3.36
C ILE A 86 4.68 13.60 -4.31
N LYS A 87 4.48 14.85 -3.87
CA LYS A 87 4.75 16.03 -4.70
C LYS A 87 6.25 16.18 -5.00
N LEU A 88 7.11 15.91 -4.02
CA LEU A 88 8.57 15.97 -4.18
C LEU A 88 9.07 14.88 -5.13
N LEU A 89 8.57 13.64 -5.00
CA LEU A 89 8.93 12.56 -5.93
C LEU A 89 8.52 12.85 -7.37
N LYS A 90 7.35 13.47 -7.59
CA LYS A 90 6.94 13.93 -8.93
C LYS A 90 7.82 15.05 -9.51
N GLN A 91 8.69 15.64 -8.70
CA GLN A 91 9.62 16.69 -9.08
C GLN A 91 11.07 16.18 -9.08
N ASP A 92 11.28 14.85 -8.99
CA ASP A 92 12.58 14.19 -8.83
C ASP A 92 13.44 14.73 -7.67
N LYS A 93 12.78 15.28 -6.65
CA LYS A 93 13.41 15.78 -5.42
C LYS A 93 13.53 14.64 -4.40
N ASN A 94 14.32 13.62 -4.76
CA ASN A 94 14.41 12.36 -4.03
C ASN A 94 14.94 12.53 -2.59
N ASP A 95 16.04 13.27 -2.41
CA ASP A 95 16.62 13.50 -1.08
C ASP A 95 15.66 14.25 -0.15
N GLU A 96 14.97 15.26 -0.69
CA GLU A 96 13.98 16.06 0.05
C GLU A 96 12.76 15.22 0.43
N ALA A 97 12.32 14.30 -0.46
CA ALA A 97 11.24 13.39 -0.19
C ALA A 97 11.61 12.35 0.88
N ARG A 98 12.81 11.76 0.75
CA ARG A 98 13.36 10.78 1.70
C ARG A 98 13.49 11.39 3.10
N ALA A 99 14.13 12.56 3.21
CA ALA A 99 14.28 13.26 4.48
C ALA A 99 12.92 13.61 5.12
N LEU A 100 11.96 14.09 4.31
CA LEU A 100 10.63 14.44 4.81
C LEU A 100 9.87 13.22 5.36
N LEU A 101 9.96 12.07 4.68
CA LEU A 101 9.29 10.84 5.08
C LEU A 101 9.99 10.20 6.29
N GLN A 102 11.32 10.21 6.34
CA GLN A 102 12.10 9.76 7.49
C GLN A 102 11.72 10.54 8.75
N THR A 103 11.64 11.87 8.69
CA THR A 103 11.14 12.66 9.85
C THR A 103 9.75 12.22 10.29
N GLY A 104 8.90 11.78 9.36
CA GLY A 104 7.58 11.24 9.70
C GLY A 104 7.66 9.92 10.46
N ILE A 105 8.59 9.04 10.09
CA ILE A 105 8.88 7.79 10.81
C ILE A 105 9.46 8.07 12.18
N ASP A 106 10.45 8.96 12.28
CA ASP A 106 11.09 9.31 13.54
C ASP A 106 10.04 9.81 14.56
N GLU A 107 9.08 10.63 14.12
CA GLU A 107 7.95 11.08 14.94
C GLU A 107 7.05 9.92 15.42
N LEU A 108 6.92 8.84 14.65
CA LEU A 108 6.15 7.65 15.06
C LEU A 108 6.94 6.80 16.07
N VAL A 109 8.25 6.65 15.87
CA VAL A 109 9.15 5.98 16.81
C VAL A 109 9.16 6.71 18.15
N ASP A 110 9.32 8.04 18.13
CA ASP A 110 9.30 8.89 19.33
C ASP A 110 7.96 8.80 20.08
N ALA A 111 6.85 8.60 19.36
CA ALA A 111 5.53 8.39 19.93
C ALA A 111 5.30 6.96 20.46
N GLY A 112 6.26 6.05 20.28
CA GLY A 112 6.13 4.63 20.64
C GLY A 112 5.17 3.84 19.74
N LEU A 113 4.92 4.33 18.51
CA LEU A 113 3.99 3.76 17.54
C LEU A 113 4.68 2.95 16.44
N ALA A 114 6.01 2.98 16.38
CA ALA A 114 6.80 2.19 15.43
C ALA A 114 8.07 1.66 16.12
N ASP A 115 8.48 0.45 15.76
CA ASP A 115 9.72 -0.15 16.27
C ASP A 115 10.92 0.42 15.50
N PRO A 116 11.89 1.07 16.17
CA PRO A 116 13.07 1.63 15.51
C PRO A 116 13.91 0.57 14.78
N SER A 117 13.84 -0.71 15.18
CA SER A 117 14.58 -1.79 14.51
C SER A 117 14.12 -2.08 13.08
N LEU A 118 12.92 -1.63 12.70
CA LEU A 118 12.40 -1.76 11.33
C LEU A 118 13.07 -0.79 10.34
N PHE A 119 13.91 0.14 10.81
CA PHE A 119 14.49 1.22 10.00
C PHE A 119 16.03 1.24 10.01
N ASN A 120 16.69 0.19 10.54
CA ASN A 120 18.15 0.05 10.62
C ASN A 120 18.73 -0.88 9.56
#